data_AF-A0A538RI41-F1
#
_entry.id   AF-A0A538RI41-F1
#
_cell.length_a   1.000
_cell.length_b   1.000
_cell.length_c   1.000
_cell.angle_alpha   90.00
_cell.angle_beta   90.00
_cell.angle_gamma   90.00
#
_symmetry.space_group_name_H-M   'P 1'
#
loop_
_entity.id
_entity.type
_entity.pdbx_description
1 polymer ?
#
loop_
_entity_poly.entity_id
_entity_poly.type
_entity_poly.pdbx_seq_one_letter_code
_entity_poly.pdbx_strand_id
1 'polypeptide(L)'
;LDFLFGTGPYADRDLSDRPQVILLDLNLPKLDGLGVLRRIRADERTRFQPVVILTSSKEDEDIIRSYTLGANSYVRKPVGFAEFTAAVNALGVYWLLTNNPAPRPPR
;
A
#
# COMPACT_ATOMS: atom_id res chain seq x y z
N LEU A 1 10.25 -3.34 2.47
CA LEU A 1 9.80 -4.59 1.79
C LEU A 1 10.08 -5.81 2.64
N ASP A 2 11.21 -5.85 3.35
CA ASP A 2 11.58 -6.96 4.25
C ASP A 2 10.47 -7.42 5.20
N PHE A 3 9.74 -6.47 5.79
CA PHE A 3 8.58 -6.78 6.65
C PHE A 3 7.46 -7.55 5.92
N LEU A 4 7.17 -7.22 4.66
CA LEU A 4 6.11 -7.87 3.87
C LEU A 4 6.53 -9.27 3.41
N PHE A 5 7.82 -9.47 3.15
CA PHE A 5 8.35 -10.74 2.65
C PHE A 5 8.96 -11.63 3.72
N GLY A 6 9.09 -11.15 4.96
CA GLY A 6 9.76 -11.86 6.06
C GLY A 6 11.22 -12.10 5.75
N THR A 7 11.93 -11.06 5.33
CA THR A 7 13.37 -11.13 5.01
C THR A 7 14.16 -10.21 5.94
N GLY A 8 15.49 -10.37 5.95
CA GLY A 8 16.39 -9.51 6.73
C GLY A 8 16.01 -9.51 8.22
N PRO A 9 15.81 -8.32 8.84
CA PRO A 9 15.44 -8.22 10.27
C PRO A 9 14.09 -8.86 10.64
N TYR A 10 13.28 -9.26 9.65
CA TYR A 10 11.95 -9.83 9.85
C TYR A 10 11.87 -11.30 9.42
N ALA A 11 13.01 -12.00 9.33
CA ALA A 11 13.08 -13.40 8.92
C ALA A 11 12.20 -14.34 9.76
N ASP A 12 12.08 -14.07 11.06
CA ASP A 12 11.33 -14.91 12.00
C ASP A 12 9.85 -14.49 12.16
N ARG A 13 9.37 -13.55 11.34
CA ARG A 13 7.99 -13.06 11.42
C ARG A 13 7.00 -14.11 10.92
N ASP A 14 5.86 -14.23 11.61
CA ASP A 14 4.73 -14.96 11.06
C ASP A 14 4.15 -14.25 9.83
N LEU A 15 4.39 -14.81 8.64
CA LEU A 15 3.86 -14.32 7.37
C LEU A 15 2.34 -14.46 7.23
N SER A 16 1.66 -15.10 8.19
CA SER A 16 0.21 -15.13 8.29
C SER A 16 -0.38 -13.85 8.90
N ASP A 17 0.40 -13.14 9.71
CA ASP A 17 0.08 -11.78 10.13
C ASP A 17 0.46 -10.83 9.00
N ARG A 18 -0.50 -10.35 8.22
CA ARG A 18 -0.26 -9.42 7.11
C ARG A 18 -1.03 -8.13 7.36
N PRO A 19 -0.47 -6.96 6.99
CA PRO A 19 -1.19 -5.70 7.14
C PRO A 19 -2.47 -5.76 6.31
N GLN A 20 -3.60 -5.27 6.85
CA GLN A 20 -4.86 -5.25 6.10
C GLN A 20 -4.83 -4.28 4.93
N VAL A 21 -4.08 -3.19 5.06
CA VAL A 21 -3.87 -2.17 4.01
C VAL A 21 -2.43 -1.67 4.07
N ILE A 22 -1.86 -1.36 2.91
CA ILE A 22 -0.55 -0.74 2.75
C ILE A 22 -0.77 0.68 2.24
N LEU A 23 -0.27 1.67 2.99
CA LEU A 23 -0.16 3.05 2.51
C LEU A 23 1.23 3.24 1.92
N LEU A 24 1.31 3.49 0.62
CA LEU A 24 2.56 3.57 -0.12
C LEU A 24 2.80 4.99 -0.62
N ASP A 25 3.89 5.59 -0.17
CA ASP A 25 4.38 6.84 -0.75
C ASP A 25 5.16 6.57 -2.04
N LEU A 26 4.97 7.42 -3.06
CA LEU A 26 5.78 7.37 -4.28
C LEU A 26 7.08 8.17 -4.14
N ASN A 27 7.08 9.21 -3.31
CA ASN A 27 8.22 10.12 -3.12
C ASN A 27 9.16 9.62 -2.01
N LEU A 28 9.51 8.33 -2.05
CA LEU A 28 10.41 7.73 -1.07
C LEU A 28 11.86 8.16 -1.34
N PRO A 29 12.58 8.71 -0.34
CA PRO A 29 14.00 8.93 -0.49
C PRO A 29 14.70 7.57 -0.63
N LYS A 30 15.49 7.38 -1.70
CA LYS A 30 16.31 6.19 -2.01
C LYS A 30 15.58 4.98 -2.60
N LEU A 31 14.26 4.99 -2.71
CA LEU A 31 13.49 3.87 -3.29
C LEU A 31 12.46 4.39 -4.29
N ASP A 32 12.32 3.71 -5.42
CA ASP A 32 11.23 3.97 -6.37
C ASP A 32 9.94 3.35 -5.84
N GLY A 33 8.97 4.18 -5.45
CA GLY A 33 7.67 3.73 -4.94
C GLY A 33 6.87 2.92 -5.97
N LEU A 34 6.98 3.22 -7.27
CA LEU A 34 6.35 2.39 -8.30
C LEU A 34 7.05 1.02 -8.40
N GLY A 35 8.38 0.99 -8.26
CA GLY A 35 9.16 -0.24 -8.11
C GLY A 35 8.73 -1.09 -6.91
N VAL A 36 8.43 -0.44 -5.76
CA VAL A 36 7.88 -1.12 -4.58
C VAL A 36 6.51 -1.73 -4.89
N LEU A 37 5.60 -0.98 -5.52
CA LEU A 37 4.28 -1.49 -5.94
C LEU A 37 4.42 -2.69 -6.89
N ARG A 38 5.31 -2.59 -7.89
CA ARG A 38 5.62 -3.71 -8.80
C ARG A 38 6.05 -4.96 -8.03
N ARG A 39 6.93 -4.81 -7.04
CA ARG A 39 7.44 -5.95 -6.27
C ARG A 39 6.36 -6.59 -5.40
N ILE A 40 5.45 -5.80 -4.82
CA ILE A 40 4.28 -6.28 -4.08
C ILE A 40 3.35 -7.07 -4.99
N ARG A 41 3.12 -6.59 -6.21
CA ARG A 41 2.21 -7.22 -7.18
C ARG A 41 2.78 -8.46 -7.84
N ALA A 42 4.10 -8.56 -7.94
CA ALA A 42 4.80 -9.72 -8.51
C ALA A 42 4.86 -10.94 -7.56
N ASP A 43 4.66 -10.77 -6.25
CA ASP A 43 4.73 -11.87 -5.29
C ASP A 43 3.33 -12.41 -4.99
N GLU A 44 3.12 -13.72 -5.18
CA GLU A 44 1.80 -14.36 -4.99
C GLU A 44 1.22 -14.16 -3.60
N ARG A 45 2.07 -14.01 -2.59
CA ARG A 45 1.66 -13.81 -1.20
C ARG A 45 1.10 -12.41 -0.98
N THR A 46 1.55 -11.41 -1.73
CA THR A 46 1.18 -10.00 -1.51
C THR A 46 0.40 -9.39 -2.67
N ARG A 47 0.25 -10.09 -3.80
CA ARG A 47 -0.33 -9.52 -5.04
C ARG A 47 -1.73 -8.95 -4.86
N PHE A 48 -2.53 -9.50 -3.94
CA PHE A 48 -3.88 -9.02 -3.65
C PHE A 48 -4.01 -8.12 -2.41
N GLN A 49 -2.90 -7.81 -1.73
CA GLN A 49 -2.96 -6.91 -0.58
C GLN A 49 -3.42 -5.51 -1.04
N PRO A 50 -4.39 -4.88 -0.36
CA PRO A 50 -4.77 -3.51 -0.67
C PRO A 50 -3.58 -2.56 -0.54
N VAL A 51 -3.25 -1.87 -1.62
CA VAL A 51 -2.22 -0.83 -1.66
C VAL A 51 -2.88 0.48 -2.07
N VAL A 52 -2.85 1.45 -1.16
CA VAL A 52 -3.29 2.82 -1.39
C VAL A 52 -2.06 3.67 -1.58
N ILE A 53 -1.93 4.32 -2.73
CA ILE A 53 -0.91 5.32 -2.93
C ILE A 53 -1.27 6.56 -2.10
N LEU A 54 -0.34 7.04 -1.29
CA LEU A 54 -0.47 8.25 -0.51
C LEU A 54 0.75 9.14 -0.78
N THR A 55 0.66 10.03 -1.76
CA THR A 55 1.79 10.88 -2.21
C THR A 55 1.41 12.35 -2.38
N SER A 56 2.42 13.23 -2.37
CA SER A 56 2.27 14.65 -2.69
C SER A 56 2.35 14.96 -4.19
N SER A 57 2.78 13.98 -5.02
CA SER A 57 2.78 14.09 -6.47
C SER A 57 1.35 14.32 -7.01
N LYS A 58 1.25 15.09 -8.09
CA LYS A 58 0.02 15.34 -8.83
C LYS A 58 0.16 15.01 -10.32
N GLU A 59 1.27 14.38 -10.70
CA GLU A 59 1.50 14.07 -12.10
C GLU A 59 0.48 13.02 -12.54
N ASP A 60 -0.36 13.37 -13.51
CA ASP A 60 -1.38 12.47 -14.06
C ASP A 60 -0.74 11.16 -14.54
N GLU A 61 0.50 11.23 -15.01
CA GLU A 61 1.30 10.08 -15.37
C GLU A 61 1.56 9.13 -14.20
N ASP A 62 1.90 9.63 -13.00
CA ASP A 62 2.09 8.80 -11.81
C ASP A 62 0.80 8.13 -11.37
N ILE A 63 -0.32 8.86 -11.44
CA ILE A 63 -1.65 8.34 -11.14
C ILE A 63 -1.95 7.17 -12.09
N ILE A 64 -1.85 7.39 -13.40
CA ILE A 64 -2.10 6.37 -14.43
C ILE A 64 -1.18 5.17 -14.20
N ARG A 65 0.13 5.39 -14.08
CA ARG A 65 1.12 4.32 -13.89
C ARG A 65 0.83 3.51 -12.62
N SER A 66 0.47 4.16 -11.52
CA SER A 66 0.16 3.46 -10.28
C SER A 66 -1.07 2.55 -10.41
N TYR A 67 -2.13 3.02 -11.06
CA TYR A 67 -3.32 2.20 -11.33
C TYR A 67 -3.04 1.09 -12.33
N THR A 68 -2.26 1.35 -13.39
CA THR A 68 -1.80 0.31 -14.34
C THR A 68 -1.00 -0.79 -13.63
N LEU A 69 -0.21 -0.43 -12.63
CA LEU A 69 0.53 -1.36 -11.79
C LEU A 69 -0.33 -2.03 -10.71
N GLY A 70 -1.62 -1.72 -10.64
CA GLY A 70 -2.57 -2.37 -9.75
C GLY A 70 -2.70 -1.72 -8.37
N ALA A 71 -2.41 -0.43 -8.21
CA ALA A 71 -2.84 0.30 -7.01
C ALA A 71 -4.37 0.20 -6.85
N ASN A 72 -4.84 0.08 -5.62
CA ASN A 72 -6.29 0.00 -5.33
C ASN A 72 -6.92 1.38 -5.21
N SER A 73 -6.13 2.37 -4.82
CA SER A 73 -6.58 3.75 -4.67
C SER A 73 -5.36 4.68 -4.69
N TYR A 74 -5.60 5.94 -5.04
CA TYR A 74 -4.63 7.02 -5.01
C TYR A 74 -5.21 8.18 -4.20
N VAL A 75 -4.50 8.55 -3.15
CA VAL A 75 -4.86 9.62 -2.23
C VAL A 75 -3.75 10.64 -2.22
N ARG A 76 -4.12 11.90 -2.44
CA ARG A 76 -3.18 13.00 -2.29
C ARG A 76 -2.88 13.21 -0.81
N LYS A 77 -1.59 13.28 -0.46
CA LYS A 77 -1.14 13.60 0.89
C LYS A 77 -1.78 14.90 1.36
N PRO A 78 -2.53 14.85 2.47
CA PRO A 78 -3.07 16.05 3.09
C PRO A 78 -1.95 16.95 3.57
N VAL A 79 -2.09 18.25 3.36
CA VAL A 79 -1.04 19.24 3.64
C VAL A 79 -1.10 19.74 5.10
N GLY A 80 -2.26 19.60 5.76
CA GLY A 80 -2.50 20.00 7.14
C GLY A 80 -2.90 18.83 8.03
N PHE A 81 -2.74 19.02 9.34
CA PHE A 81 -2.99 17.99 10.35
C PHE A 81 -4.46 17.58 10.42
N ALA A 82 -5.39 18.54 10.29
CA ALA A 82 -6.82 18.27 10.33
C ALA A 82 -7.25 17.44 9.11
N GLU A 83 -6.82 17.81 7.91
CA GLU A 83 -7.10 17.05 6.69
C GLU A 83 -6.41 15.68 6.72
N PHE A 84 -5.21 15.60 7.29
CA PHE A 84 -4.50 14.33 7.48
C PHE A 84 -5.30 13.38 8.36
N THR A 85 -5.74 13.86 9.52
CA THR A 85 -6.54 13.08 10.47
C THR A 85 -7.84 12.60 9.82
N ALA A 86 -8.54 13.49 9.10
CA ALA A 86 -9.78 13.15 8.40
C ALA A 86 -9.54 12.08 7.32
N ALA A 87 -8.50 12.22 6.51
CA ALA A 87 -8.18 11.27 5.45
C ALA A 87 -7.79 9.90 6.01
N VAL A 88 -6.95 9.84 7.05
CA VAL A 88 -6.55 8.58 7.69
C VAL A 88 -7.76 7.89 8.32
N ASN A 89 -8.66 8.64 8.98
CA ASN A 89 -9.89 8.08 9.54
C ASN A 89 -10.80 7.51 8.43
N ALA A 90 -11.00 8.24 7.34
CA ALA A 90 -11.82 7.77 6.23
C ALA A 90 -11.23 6.50 5.58
N LEU A 91 -9.91 6.47 5.38
CA LEU A 91 -9.21 5.28 4.90
C LEU A 91 -9.32 4.11 5.88
N GLY A 92 -9.18 4.36 7.18
CA GLY A 92 -9.31 3.33 8.20
C GLY A 92 -10.71 2.71 8.22
N VAL A 93 -11.75 3.54 8.24
CA VAL A 93 -13.15 3.06 8.20
C VAL A 93 -13.40 2.23 6.95
N TYR A 94 -12.97 2.72 5.78
CA TYR A 94 -13.20 2.00 4.55
C TYR A 94 -12.41 0.68 4.51
N TRP A 95 -11.09 0.72 4.66
CA TRP A 95 -10.24 -0.45 4.42
C TRP A 95 -10.30 -1.50 5.52
N LEU A 96 -10.59 -1.11 6.77
CA LEU A 96 -10.59 -2.03 7.91
C LEU A 96 -12.00 -2.50 8.31
N LEU A 97 -13.04 -1.68 8.08
CA LEU A 97 -14.39 -1.98 8.56
C LEU A 97 -15.40 -2.25 7.44
N THR A 98 -15.18 -1.71 6.24
CA THR A 98 -16.16 -1.82 5.14
C THR A 98 -15.69 -2.73 4.01
N ASN A 99 -14.43 -2.62 3.61
CA ASN A 99 -13.86 -3.38 2.51
C ASN A 99 -13.71 -4.85 2.92
N ASN A 100 -14.13 -5.75 2.03
CA ASN A 100 -13.86 -7.17 2.19
C ASN A 100 -12.54 -7.52 1.47
N PRO A 101 -11.45 -7.82 2.19
CA PRO A 101 -10.18 -8.12 1.55
C PRO A 101 -10.25 -9.41 0.75
N ALA A 102 -9.41 -9.52 -0.29
CA ALA A 102 -9.30 -10.75 -1.05
C ALA A 102 -8.97 -11.94 -0.12
N PRO A 103 -9.59 -13.12 -0.35
CA PRO A 103 -9.30 -14.29 0.45
C PRO A 103 -7.82 -14.64 0.34
N ARG A 104 -7.23 -15.03 1.47
CA ARG A 104 -5.83 -15.45 1.50
C ARG A 104 -5.71 -16.75 0.69
N PRO A 105 -4.72 -16.87 -0.22
CA PRO A 105 -4.49 -18.13 -0.89
C PRO A 105 -4.26 -19.23 0.16
N PRO A 106 -4.80 -20.44 -0.07
CA PRO A 106 -4.53 -21.58 0.82
C PRO A 106 -3.02 -21.83 0.91
N ARG A 107 -2.57 -22.29 2.08
CA ARG A 107 -1.16 -22.60 2.35
C ARG A 107 -0.65 -23.76 1.50
#